data_AF-A0A821VE32-F1
#
_entry.id   AF-A0A821VE32-F1
#
_cell.length_a   1.000
_cell.length_b   1.000
_cell.length_c   1.000
_cell.angle_alpha   90.00
_cell.angle_beta   90.00
_cell.angle_gamma   90.00
#
_symmetry.space_group_name_H-M   'P 1'
#
loop_
_entity.id
_entity.type
_entity.pdbx_description
1 polymer ?
#
loop_
_entity_poly.entity_id
_entity_poly.type
_entity_poly.pdbx_seq_one_letter_code
_entity_poly.pdbx_strand_id
1 'polypeptide(L)'
;MGLRSEPKPGPGLKTVVQRIPMNELIETCLDRLIARRVYDTYFPLHESKALRNNVTDANNRDLGDREKLKKYWATMRQFLKFQPLLLVRSYMGEKIAFYFAFIGFYNQTLILPSIVGIIIFIYGAATVATDQPTSDICGNFGNTTYMCPRCDKECPFWRLSDSCIYSNASYVFDNAATLVFAIFMSIWGRLFVKLWKRHQAVLQYDWDSIDFQEHFEPIRPKFEKEALKKGRKTNNPVTNEIESSIPIRKRVPFFLITTIVVLFT
;
A
#
# COMPACT_ATOMS: atom_id res chain seq x y z
N MET A 1 -2.81 -30.28 55.14
CA MET A 1 -3.47 -30.99 54.02
C MET A 1 -3.26 -30.19 52.74
N GLY A 2 -2.46 -30.71 51.82
CA GLY A 2 -2.58 -30.46 50.38
C GLY A 2 -2.04 -29.15 49.78
N LEU A 3 -0.75 -28.86 49.88
CA LEU A 3 -0.07 -28.02 48.89
C LEU A 3 0.07 -28.81 47.58
N ARG A 4 -0.68 -28.42 46.53
CA ARG A 4 -0.49 -28.98 45.19
C ARG A 4 0.63 -28.21 44.49
N SER A 5 1.77 -28.87 44.38
CA SER A 5 2.96 -28.45 43.64
C SER A 5 2.66 -28.25 42.15
N GLU A 6 3.00 -27.08 41.62
CA GLU A 6 3.16 -26.89 40.17
C GLU A 6 4.40 -27.64 39.67
N PRO A 7 4.33 -28.34 38.52
CA PRO A 7 5.51 -28.99 37.96
C PRO A 7 6.42 -27.94 37.31
N LYS A 8 7.68 -27.87 37.78
CA LYS A 8 8.75 -27.14 37.10
C LYS A 8 9.05 -27.81 35.75
N PRO A 9 9.16 -27.06 34.64
CA PRO A 9 9.60 -27.62 33.37
C PRO A 9 11.11 -27.94 33.42
N GLY A 10 11.45 -29.20 33.15
CA GLY A 10 12.83 -29.66 32.94
C GLY A 10 13.41 -29.13 31.62
N PRO A 11 14.75 -29.14 31.48
CA PRO A 11 15.42 -28.50 30.35
C PRO A 11 15.30 -29.37 29.10
N GLY A 12 14.88 -28.77 27.99
CA GLY A 12 15.01 -29.37 26.67
C GLY A 12 13.74 -30.02 26.12
N LEU A 13 12.67 -29.25 25.99
CA LEU A 13 11.68 -29.42 24.91
C LEU A 13 10.87 -28.13 24.82
N LYS A 14 11.43 -27.15 24.09
CA LYS A 14 10.61 -26.08 23.51
C LYS A 14 9.75 -26.74 22.43
N THR A 15 8.67 -27.38 22.84
CA THR A 15 7.60 -27.75 21.93
C THR A 15 6.90 -26.44 21.57
N VAL A 16 7.48 -25.71 20.62
CA VAL A 16 6.75 -24.76 19.80
C VAL A 16 5.75 -25.62 19.05
N VAL A 17 4.59 -25.86 19.67
CA VAL A 17 3.41 -26.34 18.97
C VAL A 17 3.02 -25.19 18.06
N GLN A 18 3.67 -25.13 16.91
CA GLN A 18 3.33 -24.28 15.80
C GLN A 18 1.94 -24.76 15.36
N ARG A 19 0.91 -24.13 15.92
CA ARG A 19 -0.48 -24.34 15.49
C ARG A 19 -0.53 -23.87 14.05
N ILE A 20 -0.40 -24.78 13.10
CA ILE A 20 -0.87 -24.54 11.74
C ILE A 20 -2.40 -24.39 11.89
N PRO A 21 -2.99 -23.21 11.67
CA PRO A 21 -4.44 -23.13 11.63
C PRO A 21 -4.90 -24.02 10.47
N MET A 22 -5.71 -25.03 10.77
CA MET A 22 -6.25 -26.01 9.79
C MET A 22 -6.74 -25.37 8.48
N ASN A 23 -7.22 -24.12 8.56
CA ASN A 23 -7.71 -23.34 7.44
C ASN A 23 -6.64 -23.06 6.36
N GLU A 24 -5.38 -22.80 6.72
CA GLU A 24 -4.34 -22.50 5.72
C GLU A 24 -3.86 -23.75 4.98
N LEU A 25 -3.83 -24.91 5.65
CA LEU A 25 -3.54 -26.18 4.99
C LEU A 25 -4.64 -26.54 3.97
N ILE A 26 -5.89 -26.19 4.27
CA ILE A 26 -7.03 -26.36 3.36
C ILE A 26 -6.88 -25.44 2.14
N GLU A 27 -6.48 -24.18 2.32
CA GLU A 27 -6.26 -23.23 1.21
C GLU A 27 -5.20 -23.73 0.23
N THR A 28 -4.05 -24.22 0.71
CA THR A 28 -3.01 -24.78 -0.18
C THR A 28 -3.49 -25.99 -1.00
N CYS A 29 -4.33 -26.82 -0.39
CA CYS A 29 -4.94 -27.96 -1.06
C CYS A 29 -5.95 -27.50 -2.13
N LEU A 30 -6.82 -26.56 -1.78
CA LEU A 30 -7.80 -25.97 -2.69
C LEU A 30 -7.12 -25.29 -3.90
N ASP A 31 -6.04 -24.55 -3.68
CA ASP A 31 -5.25 -23.92 -4.74
C ASP A 31 -4.68 -24.96 -5.72
N ARG A 32 -4.25 -26.12 -5.22
CA ARG A 32 -3.80 -27.24 -6.08
C ARG A 32 -4.96 -27.83 -6.89
N LEU A 33 -6.16 -27.91 -6.32
CA LEU A 33 -7.35 -28.44 -6.98
C LEU A 33 -7.89 -27.48 -8.05
N ILE A 34 -7.91 -26.18 -7.80
CA ILE A 34 -8.21 -25.15 -8.81
C ILE A 34 -7.16 -25.18 -9.92
N ALA A 35 -5.87 -25.26 -9.58
CA ALA A 35 -4.80 -25.36 -10.56
C ALA A 35 -4.86 -26.66 -11.40
N ARG A 36 -5.64 -27.66 -10.99
CA ARG A 36 -5.95 -28.88 -11.75
C ARG A 36 -7.32 -28.82 -12.46
N ARG A 37 -8.04 -27.70 -12.36
CA ARG A 37 -9.40 -27.50 -12.88
C ARG A 37 -10.43 -28.52 -12.35
N VAL A 38 -10.24 -28.96 -11.10
CA VAL A 38 -11.25 -29.77 -10.39
C VAL A 38 -12.35 -28.86 -9.83
N TYR A 39 -11.94 -27.72 -9.25
CA TYR A 39 -12.82 -26.65 -8.83
C TYR A 39 -12.59 -25.41 -9.69
N ASP A 40 -13.64 -24.60 -9.85
CA ASP A 40 -13.57 -23.33 -10.56
C ASP A 40 -13.00 -22.23 -9.64
N THR A 41 -13.65 -22.00 -8.50
CA THR A 41 -13.25 -21.00 -7.49
C THR A 41 -13.62 -21.45 -6.09
N TYR A 42 -12.96 -20.89 -5.08
CA TYR A 42 -13.43 -20.89 -3.69
C TYR A 42 -13.40 -19.46 -3.17
N PHE A 43 -14.34 -19.12 -2.28
CA PHE A 43 -14.39 -17.81 -1.64
C PHE A 43 -15.09 -17.94 -0.28
N PRO A 44 -14.65 -17.17 0.74
CA PRO A 44 -15.38 -17.09 1.99
C PRO A 44 -16.70 -16.35 1.78
N LEU A 45 -17.76 -16.81 2.45
CA LEU A 45 -19.05 -16.12 2.43
C LEU A 45 -19.04 -14.94 3.42
N HIS A 46 -19.53 -13.80 2.96
CA HIS A 46 -19.76 -12.67 3.84
C HIS A 46 -21.04 -12.86 4.67
N GLU A 47 -21.07 -12.27 5.86
CA GLU A 47 -22.27 -12.23 6.70
C GLU A 47 -23.47 -11.62 5.94
N SER A 48 -24.59 -12.35 5.90
CA SER A 48 -25.80 -11.97 5.18
C SER A 48 -26.89 -11.47 6.13
N LYS A 49 -27.64 -10.45 5.69
CA LYS A 49 -28.76 -9.90 6.46
C LYS A 49 -29.91 -10.90 6.63
N ALA A 50 -30.08 -11.80 5.66
CA ALA A 50 -31.17 -12.76 5.61
C ALA A 50 -31.07 -13.83 6.70
N LEU A 51 -29.86 -14.29 7.04
CA LEU A 51 -29.64 -15.28 8.10
C LEU A 51 -29.94 -14.72 9.50
N ARG A 52 -29.84 -13.41 9.69
CA ARG A 52 -30.04 -12.76 11.00
C ARG A 52 -31.51 -12.52 11.35
N ASN A 53 -32.37 -12.29 10.36
CA ASN A 53 -33.80 -12.05 10.62
C ASN A 53 -34.53 -13.27 11.22
N ASN A 54 -33.95 -14.46 11.11
CA ASN A 54 -34.48 -15.70 11.71
C ASN A 54 -34.01 -15.90 13.16
N VAL A 55 -33.05 -15.11 13.66
CA VAL A 55 -32.60 -15.12 15.05
C VAL A 55 -33.37 -14.02 15.79
N THR A 56 -34.50 -14.40 16.37
CA THR A 56 -35.30 -13.57 17.26
C THR A 56 -34.61 -13.43 18.61
N ASP A 57 -33.70 -12.46 18.72
CA ASP A 57 -33.42 -11.82 20.02
C ASP A 57 -33.66 -10.31 19.87
N ALA A 58 -34.90 -9.92 20.14
CA ALA A 58 -35.40 -8.56 19.90
C ALA A 58 -34.75 -7.51 20.81
N ASN A 59 -34.04 -7.95 21.86
CA ASN A 59 -33.57 -7.07 22.94
C ASN A 59 -32.07 -6.74 22.86
N ASN A 60 -31.28 -7.43 22.04
CA ASN A 60 -29.88 -7.06 21.81
C ASN A 60 -29.47 -7.29 20.35
N ARG A 61 -29.92 -6.40 19.45
CA ARG A 61 -29.52 -6.45 18.03
C ARG A 61 -28.08 -5.98 17.88
N ASP A 62 -27.13 -6.82 18.25
CA ASP A 62 -25.74 -6.57 17.93
C ASP A 62 -25.61 -6.51 16.39
N LEU A 63 -25.16 -5.37 15.85
CA LEU A 63 -24.94 -5.24 14.42
C LEU A 63 -23.79 -6.19 14.00
N GLY A 64 -23.94 -6.88 12.89
CA GLY A 64 -22.91 -7.74 12.32
C GLY A 64 -21.71 -6.89 11.92
N ASP A 65 -20.51 -7.46 11.91
CA ASP A 65 -19.27 -6.71 11.72
C ASP A 65 -19.26 -5.97 10.37
N ARG A 66 -19.83 -6.60 9.32
CA ARG A 66 -20.01 -5.96 8.00
C ARG A 66 -20.88 -4.71 8.08
N GLU A 67 -21.97 -4.76 8.84
CA GLU A 67 -22.89 -3.64 8.99
C GLU A 67 -22.30 -2.53 9.84
N LYS A 68 -21.58 -2.88 10.92
CA LYS A 68 -20.80 -1.95 11.73
C LYS A 68 -19.78 -1.20 10.87
N LEU A 69 -19.01 -1.92 10.04
CA LEU A 69 -18.05 -1.33 9.10
C LEU A 69 -18.73 -0.41 8.10
N LYS A 70 -19.86 -0.82 7.51
CA LYS A 70 -20.60 0.03 6.57
C LYS A 70 -21.09 1.33 7.24
N LYS A 71 -21.64 1.24 8.45
CA LYS A 71 -22.24 2.37 9.16
C LYS A 71 -21.21 3.37 9.67
N TYR A 72 -20.12 2.88 10.27
CA TYR A 72 -19.16 3.73 10.99
C TYR A 72 -17.92 4.10 10.19
N TRP A 73 -17.63 3.41 9.08
CA TRP A 73 -16.41 3.61 8.33
C TRP A 73 -16.63 3.77 6.82
N ALA A 74 -17.21 2.78 6.14
CA ALA A 74 -17.36 2.76 4.67
C ALA A 74 -18.54 3.61 4.15
N THR A 75 -18.86 4.73 4.82
CA THR A 75 -19.86 5.70 4.39
C THR A 75 -19.17 7.05 4.19
N MET A 76 -19.45 7.74 3.08
CA MET A 76 -18.84 9.04 2.75
C MET A 76 -18.96 10.09 3.86
N ARG A 77 -20.03 10.02 4.67
CA ARG A 77 -20.24 10.89 5.84
C ARG A 77 -19.21 10.72 6.96
N GLN A 78 -18.40 9.66 6.95
CA GLN A 78 -17.47 9.32 8.02
C GLN A 78 -15.99 9.55 7.64
N PHE A 79 -15.72 10.28 6.54
CA PHE A 79 -14.36 10.47 6.01
C PHE A 79 -13.37 11.15 6.97
N LEU A 80 -13.86 12.00 7.89
CA LEU A 80 -13.02 12.71 8.89
C LEU A 80 -12.76 11.89 10.17
N LYS A 81 -13.40 10.73 10.33
CA LYS A 81 -13.22 9.91 11.53
C LYS A 81 -11.96 9.07 11.43
N PHE A 82 -11.35 8.79 12.59
CA PHE A 82 -10.30 7.78 12.68
C PHE A 82 -10.81 6.41 12.22
N GLN A 83 -9.93 5.68 11.53
CA GLN A 83 -10.26 4.38 10.97
C GLN A 83 -10.31 3.30 12.07
N PRO A 84 -11.38 2.47 12.15
CA PRO A 84 -11.48 1.39 13.12
C PRO A 84 -10.67 0.16 12.67
N LEU A 85 -9.35 0.21 12.82
CA LEU A 85 -8.42 -0.81 12.31
C LEU A 85 -8.68 -2.22 12.87
N LEU A 86 -9.04 -2.33 14.16
CA LEU A 86 -9.32 -3.63 14.79
C LEU A 86 -10.54 -4.34 14.19
N LEU A 87 -11.59 -3.58 13.86
CA LEU A 87 -12.80 -4.14 13.24
C LEU A 87 -12.56 -4.52 11.77
N VAL A 88 -11.73 -3.74 11.07
CA VAL A 88 -11.29 -4.12 9.71
C VAL A 88 -10.46 -5.39 9.75
N ARG A 89 -9.55 -5.53 10.74
CA ARG A 89 -8.74 -6.73 10.94
C ARG A 89 -9.60 -7.96 11.23
N SER A 90 -10.56 -7.86 12.15
CA SER A 90 -11.41 -9.02 12.49
C SER A 90 -12.25 -9.50 11.30
N TYR A 91 -12.70 -8.59 10.44
CA TYR A 91 -13.58 -8.91 9.32
C TYR A 91 -12.85 -9.26 8.01
N MET A 92 -11.77 -8.54 7.68
CA MET A 92 -11.04 -8.65 6.41
C MET A 92 -9.68 -9.36 6.54
N GLY A 93 -9.23 -9.63 7.77
CA GLY A 93 -7.90 -10.17 8.05
C GLY A 93 -6.80 -9.11 8.10
N GLU A 94 -5.62 -9.56 8.51
CA GLU A 94 -4.48 -8.69 8.81
C GLU A 94 -3.88 -8.01 7.59
N LYS A 95 -3.78 -8.72 6.45
CA LYS A 95 -3.21 -8.17 5.21
C LYS A 95 -3.95 -6.91 4.76
N ILE A 96 -5.28 -6.95 4.78
CA ILE A 96 -6.13 -5.82 4.39
C ILE A 96 -6.10 -4.73 5.48
N ALA A 97 -6.06 -5.12 6.75
CA ALA A 97 -5.95 -4.15 7.85
C ALA A 97 -4.64 -3.35 7.81
N PHE A 98 -3.49 -3.97 7.49
CA PHE A 98 -2.21 -3.27 7.33
C PHE A 98 -2.25 -2.26 6.17
N TYR A 99 -2.93 -2.59 5.07
CA TYR A 99 -3.14 -1.65 3.96
C TYR A 99 -3.92 -0.41 4.42
N PHE A 100 -5.02 -0.58 5.14
CA PHE A 100 -5.78 0.57 5.65
C PHE A 100 -5.01 1.35 6.72
N ALA A 101 -4.28 0.66 7.61
CA ALA A 101 -3.38 1.30 8.56
C ALA A 101 -2.34 2.18 7.86
N PHE A 102 -1.75 1.70 6.76
CA PHE A 102 -0.81 2.48 5.94
C PHE A 102 -1.45 3.73 5.36
N ILE A 103 -2.63 3.60 4.77
CA ILE A 103 -3.33 4.74 4.19
C ILE A 103 -3.73 5.76 5.26
N GLY A 104 -4.23 5.30 6.41
CA GLY A 104 -4.57 6.15 7.54
C GLY A 104 -3.35 6.94 8.02
N PHE A 105 -2.22 6.25 8.23
CA PHE A 105 -0.96 6.88 8.62
C PHE A 105 -0.44 7.85 7.57
N TYR A 106 -0.45 7.47 6.29
CA TYR A 106 -0.05 8.32 5.17
C TYR A 106 -0.85 9.62 5.14
N ASN A 107 -2.18 9.52 5.16
CA ASN A 107 -3.06 10.70 5.15
C ASN A 107 -2.81 11.61 6.37
N GLN A 108 -2.61 11.05 7.56
CA GLN A 108 -2.28 11.83 8.76
C GLN A 108 -0.96 12.57 8.62
N THR A 109 0.09 11.91 8.12
CA THR A 109 1.40 12.55 7.91
C THR A 109 1.40 13.58 6.78
N LEU A 110 0.48 13.45 5.81
CA LEU A 110 0.34 14.33 4.66
C LEU A 110 -0.38 15.65 5.00
N ILE A 111 -1.11 15.71 6.11
CA ILE A 111 -1.72 16.96 6.61
C ILE A 111 -0.66 18.06 6.77
N LEU A 112 0.52 17.74 7.29
CA LEU A 112 1.59 18.72 7.51
C LEU A 112 2.13 19.30 6.19
N PRO A 113 2.58 18.50 5.20
CA PRO A 113 2.91 18.99 3.87
C PRO A 113 1.80 19.79 3.19
N SER A 114 0.55 19.36 3.33
CA SER A 114 -0.58 20.08 2.73
C SER A 114 -0.75 21.49 3.30
N ILE A 115 -0.61 21.66 4.62
CA ILE A 115 -0.69 22.99 5.26
C ILE A 115 0.44 23.88 4.74
N VAL A 116 1.68 23.39 4.72
CA VAL A 116 2.84 24.14 4.23
C VAL A 116 2.68 24.50 2.74
N GLY A 117 2.21 23.55 1.93
CA GLY A 117 1.95 23.75 0.50
C GLY A 117 0.88 24.81 0.23
N ILE A 118 -0.21 24.80 0.99
CA ILE A 118 -1.27 25.83 0.88
C ILE A 118 -0.72 27.21 1.26
N ILE A 119 0.09 27.32 2.30
CA ILE A 119 0.72 28.60 2.71
C ILE A 119 1.59 29.15 1.58
N ILE A 120 2.40 28.30 0.95
CA ILE A 120 3.30 28.69 -0.14
C ILE A 120 2.51 29.05 -1.41
N PHE A 121 1.43 28.33 -1.69
CA PHE A 121 0.54 28.66 -2.80
C PHE A 121 -0.13 30.03 -2.61
N ILE A 122 -0.64 30.32 -1.40
CA ILE A 122 -1.22 31.62 -1.05
C ILE A 122 -0.15 32.72 -1.17
N TYR A 123 1.08 32.46 -0.72
CA TYR A 123 2.20 33.38 -0.88
C TYR A 123 2.49 33.70 -2.35
N GLY A 124 2.57 32.68 -3.22
CA GLY A 124 2.76 32.86 -4.66
C GLY A 124 1.62 33.64 -5.31
N ALA A 125 0.37 33.33 -4.96
CA ALA A 125 -0.81 34.04 -5.45
C ALA A 125 -0.84 35.51 -5.01
N ALA A 126 -0.39 35.82 -3.79
CA ALA A 126 -0.34 37.19 -3.27
C ALA A 126 0.79 38.03 -3.88
N THR A 127 1.89 37.40 -4.29
CA THR A 127 3.11 38.08 -4.77
C THR A 127 3.25 38.13 -6.29
N VAL A 128 2.40 37.42 -7.04
CA VAL A 128 2.45 37.34 -8.51
C VAL A 128 2.40 38.71 -9.20
N ALA A 129 1.63 39.66 -8.66
CA ALA A 129 1.51 41.00 -9.25
C ALA A 129 2.77 41.87 -9.05
N THR A 130 3.65 41.50 -8.11
CA THR A 130 4.89 42.24 -7.81
C THR A 130 6.12 41.64 -8.45
N ASP A 131 5.99 40.46 -9.07
CA ASP A 131 7.10 39.79 -9.74
C ASP A 131 7.44 40.48 -11.07
N GLN A 132 8.71 40.86 -11.22
CA GLN A 132 9.16 41.65 -12.35
C GLN A 132 9.02 40.90 -13.70
N PRO A 133 9.50 39.65 -13.86
CA PRO A 133 9.28 38.87 -15.09
C PRO A 133 7.81 38.72 -15.46
N THR A 134 6.96 38.41 -14.48
CA THR A 134 5.52 38.24 -14.72
C THR A 134 4.86 39.55 -15.14
N SER A 135 5.25 40.67 -14.52
CA SER A 135 4.78 42.00 -14.88
C SER A 135 5.27 42.47 -16.26
N ASP A 136 6.47 42.08 -16.68
CA ASP A 136 7.03 42.40 -18.00
C ASP A 136 6.29 41.63 -19.12
N ILE A 137 5.95 40.36 -18.88
CA ILE A 137 5.20 39.51 -19.80
C ILE A 137 3.74 39.98 -19.92
N CYS A 138 3.09 40.29 -18.79
CA CYS A 138 1.68 40.71 -18.78
C CYS A 138 1.47 42.21 -19.07
N GLY A 139 2.53 43.01 -19.00
CA GLY A 139 2.48 44.46 -19.15
C GLY A 139 2.60 44.96 -20.61
N ASN A 140 2.85 46.27 -20.74
CA ASN A 140 2.98 46.93 -22.05
C ASN A 140 4.15 46.39 -22.89
N PHE A 141 5.22 45.93 -22.24
CA PHE A 141 6.36 45.30 -22.91
C PHE A 141 5.93 44.00 -23.62
N GLY A 142 5.15 43.14 -22.94
CA GLY A 142 4.60 41.93 -23.52
C GLY A 142 3.63 42.18 -24.68
N ASN A 143 2.87 43.29 -24.66
CA ASN A 143 1.96 43.67 -25.74
C ASN A 143 2.67 44.14 -27.02
N THR A 144 3.88 44.70 -26.89
CA THR A 144 4.65 45.25 -28.02
C THR A 144 5.67 44.27 -28.59
N THR A 145 6.00 43.21 -27.85
CA THR A 145 7.00 42.21 -28.23
C THR A 145 6.36 41.04 -28.97
N TYR A 146 6.77 40.83 -30.22
CA TYR A 146 6.37 39.68 -31.04
C TYR A 146 7.40 38.57 -30.95
N MET A 147 6.92 37.34 -30.74
CA MET A 147 7.71 36.13 -30.66
C MET A 147 7.74 35.39 -31.99
N CYS A 148 8.84 34.70 -32.26
CA CYS A 148 8.99 33.85 -33.44
C CYS A 148 7.96 32.71 -33.46
N PRO A 149 7.52 32.28 -34.65
CA PRO A 149 6.64 31.13 -34.79
C PRO A 149 7.32 29.86 -34.23
N ARG A 150 6.52 28.98 -33.64
CA ARG A 150 7.00 27.70 -33.06
C ARG A 150 7.16 26.59 -34.09
N CYS A 151 6.72 26.82 -35.33
CA CYS A 151 6.75 25.83 -36.41
C CYS A 151 7.30 26.42 -37.71
N ASP A 152 7.87 25.54 -38.55
CA ASP A 152 8.56 25.94 -39.79
C ASP A 152 7.61 26.37 -40.91
N LYS A 153 6.34 25.93 -40.91
CA LYS A 153 5.37 26.19 -41.98
C LYS A 153 4.07 26.76 -41.42
N GLU A 154 3.63 27.90 -41.97
CA GLU A 154 2.30 28.49 -41.77
C GLU A 154 1.90 28.78 -40.31
N CYS A 155 2.87 29.10 -39.43
CA CYS A 155 2.58 29.60 -38.10
C CYS A 155 2.56 31.14 -38.05
N PRO A 156 1.57 31.78 -37.41
CA PRO A 156 1.58 33.22 -37.19
C PRO A 156 2.60 33.60 -36.10
N PHE A 157 3.09 34.84 -36.16
CA PHE A 157 3.77 35.46 -35.03
C PHE A 157 2.76 35.66 -33.90
N TRP A 158 3.20 35.45 -32.66
CA TRP A 158 2.36 35.55 -31.46
C TRP A 158 2.94 36.61 -30.52
N ARG A 159 2.09 37.22 -29.68
CA ARG A 159 2.52 38.27 -28.74
C ARG A 159 2.98 37.63 -27.44
N LEU A 160 4.01 38.21 -26.81
CA LEU A 160 4.48 37.70 -25.53
C LEU A 160 3.39 37.76 -24.44
N SER A 161 2.53 38.78 -24.48
CA SER A 161 1.36 38.94 -23.60
C SER A 161 0.37 37.78 -23.65
N ASP A 162 0.28 37.04 -24.76
CA ASP A 162 -0.64 35.92 -24.92
C ASP A 162 -0.29 34.77 -23.96
N SER A 163 0.95 34.73 -23.46
CA SER A 163 1.42 33.75 -22.46
C SER A 163 1.28 34.23 -21.01
N CYS A 164 0.61 35.36 -20.75
CA CYS A 164 0.47 35.93 -19.40
C CYS A 164 -0.14 34.97 -18.38
N ILE A 165 -1.21 34.24 -18.73
CA ILE A 165 -1.84 33.25 -17.83
C ILE A 165 -0.86 32.15 -17.44
N TYR A 166 -0.05 31.69 -18.41
CA TYR A 166 0.97 30.68 -18.16
C TYR A 166 2.08 31.22 -17.26
N SER A 167 2.55 32.46 -17.48
CA SER A 167 3.55 33.09 -16.61
C SER A 167 3.04 33.25 -15.17
N ASN A 168 1.80 33.72 -15.00
CA ASN A 168 1.16 33.84 -13.69
C ASN A 168 1.08 32.48 -12.98
N ALA A 169 0.61 31.45 -13.69
CA ALA A 169 0.51 30.11 -13.13
C ALA A 169 1.90 29.56 -12.76
N SER A 170 2.89 29.70 -13.65
CA SER A 170 4.26 29.26 -13.39
C SER A 170 4.84 29.93 -12.16
N TYR A 171 4.68 31.25 -11.97
CA TYR A 171 5.18 31.92 -10.76
C TYR A 171 4.47 31.46 -9.48
N VAL A 172 3.15 31.25 -9.53
CA VAL A 172 2.39 30.75 -8.37
C VAL A 172 2.91 29.38 -7.91
N PHE A 173 3.31 28.51 -8.84
CA PHE A 173 3.85 27.18 -8.54
C PHE A 173 5.38 27.15 -8.34
N ASP A 174 6.14 28.04 -8.98
CA ASP A 174 7.61 28.08 -9.02
C ASP A 174 8.13 29.45 -8.54
N ASN A 175 7.91 29.73 -7.26
CA ASN A 175 8.47 30.89 -6.56
C ASN A 175 9.63 30.49 -5.62
N ALA A 176 10.36 31.46 -5.06
CA ALA A 176 11.50 31.18 -4.18
C ALA A 176 11.15 30.31 -2.95
N ALA A 177 9.90 30.34 -2.46
CA ALA A 177 9.49 29.52 -1.31
C ALA A 177 9.31 28.04 -1.67
N THR A 178 9.10 27.69 -2.95
CA THR A 178 8.97 26.29 -3.39
C THR A 178 10.30 25.53 -3.31
N LEU A 179 11.44 26.24 -3.38
CA LEU A 179 12.75 25.68 -3.09
C LEU A 179 12.85 25.18 -1.63
N VAL A 180 12.38 25.98 -0.69
CA VAL A 180 12.32 25.60 0.74
C VAL A 180 11.36 24.42 0.92
N PHE A 181 10.23 24.42 0.21
CA PHE A 181 9.28 23.31 0.21
C PHE A 181 9.91 22.00 -0.31
N ALA A 182 10.72 22.05 -1.36
CA ALA A 182 11.39 20.87 -1.91
C ALA A 182 12.35 20.22 -0.90
N ILE A 183 13.09 21.04 -0.15
CA ILE A 183 13.95 20.57 0.95
C ILE A 183 13.09 19.93 2.05
N PHE A 184 12.01 20.59 2.45
CA PHE A 184 11.05 20.07 3.43
C PHE A 184 10.45 18.73 2.99
N MET A 185 10.00 18.59 1.74
CA MET A 185 9.43 17.36 1.18
C MET A 185 10.43 16.22 1.14
N SER A 186 11.70 16.52 0.86
CA SER A 186 12.80 15.53 0.89
C SER A 186 13.02 14.99 2.31
N ILE A 187 13.02 15.87 3.32
CA ILE A 187 13.12 15.48 4.74
C ILE A 187 11.87 14.69 5.15
N TRP A 188 10.68 15.18 4.82
CA TRP A 188 9.41 14.53 5.11
C TRP A 188 9.35 13.12 4.52
N GLY A 189 9.79 12.91 3.27
CA GLY A 189 9.80 11.59 2.64
C GLY A 189 10.69 10.58 3.40
N ARG A 190 11.84 11.02 3.91
CA ARG A 190 12.73 10.18 4.73
C ARG A 190 12.11 9.88 6.10
N LEU A 191 11.56 10.90 6.76
CA LEU A 191 10.89 10.74 8.06
C LEU A 191 9.66 9.86 7.96
N PHE A 192 8.86 10.01 6.92
CA PHE A 192 7.67 9.23 6.64
C PHE A 192 7.97 7.73 6.66
N VAL A 193 8.95 7.28 5.88
CA VAL A 193 9.33 5.86 5.82
C VAL A 193 9.82 5.35 7.17
N LYS A 194 10.61 6.15 7.91
CA LYS A 194 11.12 5.77 9.23
C LYS A 194 10.00 5.66 10.27
N LEU A 195 9.10 6.62 10.30
CA LEU A 195 7.97 6.64 11.22
C LEU A 195 6.96 5.54 10.87
N TRP A 196 6.73 5.28 9.59
CA TRP A 196 5.91 4.16 9.14
C TRP A 196 6.49 2.83 9.61
N LYS A 197 7.79 2.59 9.43
CA LYS A 197 8.45 1.35 9.93
C LYS A 197 8.27 1.18 11.44
N ARG A 198 8.37 2.26 12.22
CA ARG A 198 8.10 2.23 13.67
C ARG A 198 6.64 1.91 13.97
N HIS A 199 5.70 2.54 13.25
CA HIS A 199 4.26 2.31 13.45
C HIS A 199 3.85 0.89 13.05
N GLN A 200 4.38 0.39 11.93
CA GLN A 200 4.20 -0.98 11.49
C GLN A 200 4.70 -1.98 12.53
N ALA A 201 5.87 -1.76 13.12
CA ALA A 201 6.41 -2.65 14.17
C ALA A 201 5.51 -2.71 15.41
N VAL A 202 4.92 -1.57 15.82
CA VAL A 202 3.94 -1.53 16.93
C VAL A 202 2.69 -2.31 16.57
N LEU A 203 2.13 -2.09 15.38
CA LEU A 203 0.96 -2.84 14.92
C LEU A 203 1.25 -4.33 14.79
N GLN A 204 2.43 -4.71 14.32
CA GLN A 204 2.83 -6.12 14.21
C GLN A 204 2.88 -6.80 15.58
N TYR A 205 3.42 -6.11 16.59
CA TYR A 205 3.44 -6.57 17.97
C TYR A 205 2.02 -6.65 18.56
N ASP A 206 1.24 -5.58 18.47
CA ASP A 206 -0.14 -5.54 18.99
C ASP A 206 -1.03 -6.57 18.32
N TRP A 207 -0.72 -6.92 17.07
CA TRP A 207 -1.46 -7.90 16.29
C TRP A 207 -0.90 -9.30 16.36
N ASP A 208 0.17 -9.53 17.11
CA ASP A 208 0.83 -10.85 17.20
C ASP A 208 1.11 -11.44 15.80
N SER A 209 1.47 -10.57 14.86
CA SER A 209 1.71 -10.91 13.44
C SER A 209 3.21 -10.93 13.10
N ILE A 210 4.05 -11.02 14.14
CA ILE A 210 5.50 -11.13 14.02
C ILE A 210 5.82 -12.53 13.46
N ASP A 211 6.72 -12.62 12.47
CA ASP A 211 7.25 -13.86 11.87
C ASP A 211 6.25 -14.79 11.15
N PHE A 212 5.01 -14.35 10.86
CA PHE A 212 4.03 -15.14 10.09
C PHE A 212 4.47 -15.46 8.65
N GLN A 213 5.32 -14.67 8.00
CA GLN A 213 5.68 -14.88 6.59
C GLN A 213 6.77 -15.94 6.38
N GLU A 214 7.75 -16.05 7.26
CA GLU A 214 8.93 -16.91 7.02
C GLU A 214 8.61 -18.40 7.23
N HIS A 215 7.57 -18.69 8.02
CA HIS A 215 7.18 -20.05 8.35
C HIS A 215 6.05 -20.61 7.47
N PHE A 216 5.33 -19.78 6.71
CA PHE A 216 4.02 -20.17 6.16
C PHE A 216 3.73 -19.77 4.70
N GLU A 217 4.70 -19.32 3.88
CA GLU A 217 4.43 -19.15 2.43
C GLU A 217 4.51 -20.51 1.71
N PRO A 218 3.38 -21.11 1.29
CA PRO A 218 3.40 -22.41 0.62
C PRO A 218 4.02 -22.29 -0.77
N ILE A 219 4.64 -23.37 -1.23
CA ILE A 219 5.17 -23.43 -2.60
C ILE A 219 4.01 -23.24 -3.58
N ARG A 220 4.12 -22.23 -4.45
CA ARG A 220 3.11 -21.94 -5.47
C ARG A 220 2.86 -23.20 -6.34
N PRO A 221 1.60 -23.65 -6.53
CA PRO A 221 1.32 -24.92 -7.23
C PRO A 221 1.87 -25.01 -8.66
N LYS A 222 1.95 -23.88 -9.37
CA LYS A 222 2.55 -23.81 -10.72
C LYS A 222 4.05 -24.09 -10.69
N PHE A 223 4.75 -23.50 -9.71
CA PHE A 223 6.18 -23.71 -9.51
C PHE A 223 6.47 -25.14 -9.06
N GLU A 224 5.67 -25.69 -8.15
CA GLU A 224 5.77 -27.08 -7.70
C GLU A 224 5.73 -28.06 -8.89
N LYS A 225 4.75 -27.90 -9.81
CA LYS A 225 4.64 -28.74 -11.01
C LYS A 225 5.88 -28.66 -11.91
N GLU A 226 6.45 -27.47 -12.08
CA GLU A 226 7.66 -27.29 -12.89
C GLU A 226 8.92 -27.81 -12.21
N ALA A 227 9.04 -27.59 -10.90
CA ALA A 227 10.14 -28.06 -10.08
C ALA A 227 10.16 -29.60 -10.04
N LEU A 228 9.00 -30.26 -9.94
CA LEU A 228 8.91 -31.72 -10.06
C LEU A 228 9.33 -32.25 -11.44
N LYS A 229 9.08 -31.48 -12.51
CA LYS A 229 9.43 -31.88 -13.88
C LYS A 229 10.89 -31.60 -14.27
N LYS A 230 11.43 -30.46 -13.86
CA LYS A 230 12.71 -29.90 -14.36
C LYS A 230 13.76 -29.68 -13.26
N GLY A 231 13.36 -29.77 -11.99
CA GLY A 231 14.17 -29.47 -10.82
C GLY A 231 15.01 -30.65 -10.35
N ARG A 232 15.90 -30.36 -9.41
CA ARG A 232 16.76 -31.33 -8.73
C ARG A 232 16.24 -31.49 -7.29
N LYS A 233 16.18 -32.73 -6.79
CA LYS A 233 15.92 -32.98 -5.37
C LYS A 233 17.11 -32.49 -4.55
N THR A 234 16.88 -31.57 -3.63
CA THR A 234 17.87 -30.95 -2.76
C THR A 234 17.33 -30.95 -1.35
N ASN A 235 18.19 -31.24 -0.36
CA ASN A 235 17.80 -31.11 1.04
C ASN A 235 17.71 -29.62 1.40
N ASN A 236 16.60 -29.19 1.97
CA ASN A 236 16.45 -27.83 2.46
C ASN A 236 17.28 -27.65 3.74
N PRO A 237 18.23 -26.67 3.80
CA PRO A 237 19.12 -26.50 4.95
C PRO A 237 18.40 -26.08 6.24
N VAL A 238 17.16 -25.60 6.15
CA VAL A 238 16.37 -25.15 7.30
C VAL A 238 15.42 -26.25 7.78
N THR A 239 14.67 -26.88 6.89
CA THR A 239 13.65 -27.89 7.25
C THR A 239 14.17 -29.32 7.28
N ASN A 240 15.35 -29.60 6.70
CA ASN A 240 15.86 -30.95 6.43
C ASN A 240 14.91 -31.85 5.60
N GLU A 241 13.95 -31.24 4.89
CA GLU A 241 13.07 -31.95 3.98
C GLU A 241 13.65 -31.99 2.55
N ILE A 242 13.36 -33.08 1.84
CA ILE A 242 13.78 -33.25 0.45
C ILE A 242 12.81 -32.50 -0.46
N GLU A 243 13.24 -31.35 -0.98
CA GLU A 243 12.45 -30.50 -1.86
C GLU A 243 12.99 -30.50 -3.30
N SER A 244 12.11 -30.33 -4.27
CA SER A 244 12.52 -30.13 -5.67
C SER A 244 12.86 -28.66 -5.91
N SER A 245 14.13 -28.35 -6.17
CA SER A 245 14.60 -26.98 -6.44
C SER A 245 15.09 -26.82 -7.87
N ILE A 246 14.77 -25.69 -8.50
CA ILE A 246 15.24 -25.36 -9.84
C ILE A 246 16.62 -24.67 -9.74
N PRO A 247 17.68 -25.22 -10.37
CA PRO A 247 19.01 -24.65 -10.29
C PRO A 247 19.06 -23.24 -10.91
N ILE A 248 19.81 -22.33 -10.28
CA ILE A 248 19.93 -20.92 -10.70
C ILE A 248 20.34 -20.79 -12.16
N ARG A 249 21.27 -21.64 -12.65
CA ARG A 249 21.71 -21.61 -14.06
C ARG A 249 20.57 -21.73 -15.08
N LYS A 250 19.50 -22.44 -14.74
CA LYS A 250 18.31 -22.57 -15.59
C LYS A 250 17.35 -21.37 -15.46
N ARG A 251 17.43 -20.60 -14.36
CA ARG A 251 16.59 -19.42 -14.10
C ARG A 251 17.18 -18.13 -14.66
N VAL A 252 18.51 -17.99 -14.68
CA VAL A 252 19.23 -16.82 -15.22
C VAL A 252 18.74 -16.35 -16.60
N PRO A 253 18.60 -17.21 -17.64
CA PRO A 253 18.14 -16.72 -18.94
C PRO A 253 16.72 -16.14 -18.89
N PHE A 254 15.83 -16.71 -18.07
CA PHE A 254 14.49 -16.15 -17.88
C PHE A 254 14.55 -14.78 -17.21
N PHE A 255 15.40 -14.61 -16.18
CA PHE A 255 15.60 -13.30 -15.55
C PHE A 255 16.14 -12.27 -16.56
N LEU A 256 17.10 -12.64 -17.39
CA LEU A 256 17.64 -11.75 -18.44
C LEU A 256 16.57 -11.35 -19.45
N ILE A 257 15.78 -12.31 -19.94
CA ILE A 257 14.68 -12.02 -20.87
C ILE A 257 13.65 -11.11 -20.22
N THR A 258 13.23 -11.38 -18.97
CA THR A 258 12.27 -10.52 -18.28
C THR A 258 12.80 -9.11 -18.07
N THR A 259 14.09 -8.96 -17.76
CA THR A 259 14.72 -7.65 -17.61
C THR A 259 14.78 -6.90 -18.94
N ILE A 260 15.13 -7.57 -20.04
CA ILE A 260 15.12 -6.98 -21.39
C ILE A 260 13.71 -6.52 -21.75
N VAL A 261 12.70 -7.37 -21.59
CA VAL A 261 11.31 -7.00 -21.90
C VAL A 261 10.91 -5.75 -21.13
N VAL A 262 11.16 -5.69 -19.81
CA VAL A 262 10.82 -4.53 -18.97
C VAL A 262 11.60 -3.26 -19.37
N LEU A 263 12.82 -3.38 -19.88
CA LEU A 263 13.62 -2.23 -20.32
C LEU A 263 13.21 -1.68 -21.70
N PHE A 264 12.61 -2.52 -22.55
CA PHE A 264 12.24 -2.18 -23.92
C PHE A 264 10.73 -2.12 -24.16
N THR A 265 9.91 -2.22 -23.10
CA THR A 265 8.47 -1.88 -23.11
C THR A 265 8.24 -0.56 -22.40
#